data_AF-A0A0A9YXN5-F1
#
_entry.id   AF-A0A0A9YXN5-F1
#
_cell.length_a   1.000
_cell.length_b   1.000
_cell.length_c   1.000
_cell.angle_alpha   90.00
_cell.angle_beta   90.00
_cell.angle_gamma   90.00
#
_symmetry.space_group_name_H-M   'P 1'
#
loop_
_entity.id
_entity.type
_entity.pdbx_description
1 polymer ?
#
loop_
_entity_poly.entity_id
_entity_poly.type
_entity_poly.pdbx_seq_one_letter_code
_entity_poly.pdbx_strand_id
1 'polypeptide(L)'
;MKSLLTAVILLWVTEASALHARRTNRTCTSSNECLPAHSTCYQSMVCMCDDGYVAVNRKRNNDFECLKIAKGEGDWCSHDLQCEVHMGRHSECVLFKDMNQGECHCKQNHHNVRGLCHPTSHIGDSCKVSDDCYLKRIDIVAYCQASVCICPPGFHPSIDRKECLENKGLHGPCQDDEDCKFPNTMCQGLGYCICQEDYELNADRSACEARARIPITQLG
;
A
#
# COMPACT_ATOMS: atom_id res chain seq x y z
N MET A 1 21.66 17.96 -1.00
CA MET A 1 21.20 18.53 -2.30
C MET A 1 20.18 17.66 -3.03
N LYS A 2 20.34 16.32 -3.15
CA LYS A 2 19.33 15.45 -3.81
C LYS A 2 17.94 15.48 -3.15
N SER A 3 17.88 15.50 -1.82
CA SER A 3 16.63 15.48 -1.03
C SER A 3 15.79 16.77 -1.18
N LEU A 4 16.41 17.95 -1.25
CA LEU A 4 15.67 19.20 -1.50
C LEU A 4 15.12 19.23 -2.93
N LEU A 5 15.89 18.77 -3.92
CA LEU A 5 15.46 18.77 -5.31
C LEU A 5 14.27 17.83 -5.54
N THR A 6 14.27 16.63 -4.94
CA THR A 6 13.13 15.70 -4.98
C THR A 6 11.89 16.24 -4.27
N ALA A 7 12.07 16.92 -3.13
CA ALA A 7 10.94 17.52 -2.40
C ALA A 7 10.30 18.67 -3.22
N VAL A 8 11.11 19.52 -3.87
CA VAL A 8 10.63 20.60 -4.72
C VAL A 8 9.92 20.05 -5.97
N ILE A 9 10.45 18.99 -6.59
CA ILE A 9 9.79 18.33 -7.74
C ILE A 9 8.45 17.70 -7.32
N LEU A 10 8.39 17.02 -6.18
CA LEU A 10 7.14 16.44 -5.67
C LEU A 10 6.10 17.53 -5.36
N LEU A 11 6.50 18.64 -4.74
CA LEU A 11 5.62 19.79 -4.49
C LEU A 11 5.07 20.37 -5.80
N TRP A 12 5.91 20.60 -6.80
CA TRP A 12 5.46 21.12 -8.11
C TRP A 12 4.54 20.16 -8.87
N VAL A 13 4.80 18.84 -8.79
CA VAL A 13 3.92 17.82 -9.39
C VAL A 13 2.56 17.81 -8.70
N THR A 14 2.51 17.96 -7.37
CA THR A 14 1.23 18.05 -6.63
C THR A 14 0.45 19.32 -6.97
N GLU A 15 1.12 20.48 -7.08
CA GLU A 15 0.49 21.75 -7.45
C GLU A 15 -0.06 21.73 -8.89
N ALA A 16 0.71 21.18 -9.84
CA ALA A 16 0.29 21.05 -11.23
C ALA A 16 -0.92 20.11 -11.38
N SER A 17 -0.96 19.03 -10.60
CA SER A 17 -2.06 18.05 -10.61
C SER A 17 -3.34 18.64 -10.02
N ALA A 18 -3.23 19.38 -8.90
CA ALA A 18 -4.34 20.11 -8.29
C ALA A 18 -4.86 21.27 -9.17
N LEU A 19 -3.99 21.91 -9.96
CA LEU A 19 -4.39 22.92 -10.93
C LEU A 19 -5.16 22.29 -12.11
N HIS A 20 -4.71 21.12 -12.56
CA HIS A 20 -5.38 20.40 -13.65
C HIS A 20 -6.79 19.94 -13.28
N ALA A 21 -6.98 19.42 -12.06
CA ALA A 21 -8.27 18.96 -11.57
C ALA A 21 -9.33 20.07 -11.47
N ARG A 22 -8.92 21.34 -11.42
CA ARG A 22 -9.81 22.52 -11.31
C ARG A 22 -10.15 23.16 -12.65
N ARG A 23 -9.43 22.80 -13.71
CA ARG A 23 -9.56 23.46 -15.01
C ARG A 23 -10.82 23.00 -15.74
N THR A 24 -11.64 23.96 -16.18
CA THR A 24 -12.81 23.68 -17.03
C THR A 24 -12.46 23.84 -18.50
N ASN A 25 -13.39 23.43 -19.38
CA ASN A 25 -13.32 23.68 -20.82
C ASN A 25 -14.00 25.00 -21.25
N ARG A 26 -14.44 25.84 -20.30
CA ARG A 26 -15.14 27.10 -20.58
C ARG A 26 -14.18 28.29 -20.56
N THR A 27 -14.12 29.04 -21.65
CA THR A 27 -13.36 30.31 -21.70
C THR A 27 -14.14 31.45 -21.07
N CYS A 28 -13.43 32.46 -20.59
CA CYS A 28 -14.02 33.65 -19.96
C CYS A 28 -13.09 34.85 -20.10
N THR A 29 -13.62 36.06 -19.95
CA THR A 29 -12.83 37.28 -19.77
C THR A 29 -12.98 37.86 -18.37
N SER A 30 -14.12 37.60 -17.72
CA SER A 30 -14.48 38.02 -16.37
C SER A 30 -15.11 36.87 -15.56
N SER A 31 -14.90 36.86 -14.25
CA SER A 31 -15.42 35.83 -13.34
C SER A 31 -16.95 35.73 -13.32
N ASN A 32 -17.67 36.79 -13.68
CA ASN A 32 -19.13 36.76 -13.77
C ASN A 32 -19.64 35.85 -14.90
N GLU A 33 -18.79 35.48 -15.85
CA GLU A 33 -19.10 34.53 -16.92
C GLU A 33 -19.00 33.06 -16.47
N CYS A 34 -18.37 32.81 -15.32
CA CYS A 34 -18.14 31.49 -14.78
C CYS A 34 -19.33 31.09 -13.89
N LEU A 35 -20.25 30.34 -14.49
CA LEU A 35 -21.36 29.67 -13.83
C LEU A 35 -21.20 28.17 -14.07
N PRO A 36 -21.44 27.30 -13.08
CA PRO A 36 -22.07 27.54 -11.76
C PRO A 36 -21.14 28.18 -10.69
N ALA A 37 -21.68 28.41 -9.49
CA ALA A 37 -20.94 28.94 -8.34
C ALA A 37 -19.69 28.10 -8.00
N HIS A 38 -18.78 28.69 -7.21
CA HIS A 38 -17.46 28.13 -6.90
C HIS A 38 -16.52 28.05 -8.10
N SER A 39 -16.62 29.02 -9.02
CA SER A 39 -15.71 29.16 -10.15
C SER A 39 -15.34 30.60 -10.42
N THR A 40 -14.09 30.81 -10.82
CA THR A 40 -13.47 32.11 -11.05
C THR A 40 -12.78 32.12 -12.41
N CYS A 41 -12.75 33.28 -13.09
CA CYS A 41 -12.02 33.40 -14.35
C CYS A 41 -10.52 33.54 -14.10
N TYR A 42 -9.77 32.49 -14.37
CA TYR A 42 -8.32 32.47 -14.19
C TYR A 42 -7.62 33.12 -15.38
N GLN A 43 -6.78 34.12 -15.09
CA GLN A 43 -5.98 34.87 -16.07
C GLN A 43 -6.79 35.46 -17.23
N SER A 44 -8.07 35.79 -17.00
CA SER A 44 -9.00 36.26 -18.05
C SER A 44 -9.03 35.36 -19.29
N MET A 45 -8.88 34.04 -19.08
CA MET A 45 -8.78 33.07 -20.18
C MET A 45 -9.74 31.89 -20.00
N VAL A 46 -9.81 31.31 -18.80
CA VAL A 46 -10.54 30.05 -18.56
C VAL A 46 -11.21 30.04 -17.20
N CYS A 47 -12.43 29.54 -17.12
CA CYS A 47 -13.10 29.32 -15.85
C CYS A 47 -12.40 28.17 -15.13
N MET A 48 -12.09 28.38 -13.86
CA MET A 48 -11.52 27.37 -12.98
C MET A 48 -12.39 27.25 -11.74
N CYS A 49 -12.58 26.03 -11.25
CA CYS A 49 -13.18 25.85 -9.94
C CYS A 49 -12.29 26.44 -8.85
N ASP A 50 -12.90 26.97 -7.81
CA ASP A 50 -12.19 27.56 -6.68
C ASP A 50 -11.37 26.51 -5.90
N ASP A 51 -10.48 26.96 -5.02
CA ASP A 51 -9.76 26.06 -4.11
C ASP A 51 -10.73 25.17 -3.32
N GLY A 52 -10.44 23.87 -3.22
CA GLY A 52 -11.30 22.90 -2.55
C GLY A 52 -12.36 22.24 -3.46
N TYR A 53 -12.39 22.57 -4.75
CA TYR A 53 -13.31 21.98 -5.73
C TYR A 53 -12.56 21.34 -6.91
N VAL A 54 -13.22 20.42 -7.61
CA VAL A 54 -12.77 19.83 -8.89
C VAL A 54 -13.78 20.11 -9.99
N ALA A 55 -13.29 20.26 -11.21
CA ALA A 55 -14.08 20.52 -12.40
C ALA A 55 -14.50 19.20 -13.09
N VAL A 56 -15.80 18.91 -13.04
CA VAL A 56 -16.40 17.85 -13.85
C VAL A 56 -16.98 18.48 -15.11
N ASN A 57 -16.31 18.28 -16.25
CA ASN A 57 -16.73 18.82 -17.53
C ASN A 57 -17.79 17.92 -18.18
N ARG A 58 -18.94 18.49 -18.53
CA ARG A 58 -20.02 17.79 -19.23
C ARG A 58 -19.83 17.90 -20.74
N LYS A 59 -20.09 16.81 -21.47
CA LYS A 59 -19.88 16.76 -22.93
C LYS A 59 -20.82 17.67 -23.72
N ARG A 60 -21.97 18.04 -23.17
CA ARG A 60 -22.94 18.92 -23.84
C ARG A 60 -22.66 20.38 -23.46
N ASN A 61 -22.55 21.25 -24.46
CA ASN A 61 -22.53 22.71 -24.33
C ASN A 61 -21.35 23.34 -23.53
N ASN A 62 -20.21 22.65 -23.39
CA ASN A 62 -19.08 23.10 -22.56
C ASN A 62 -19.51 23.45 -21.12
N ASP A 63 -20.54 22.76 -20.61
CA ASP A 63 -21.01 22.91 -19.24
C ASP A 63 -20.05 22.20 -18.27
N PHE A 64 -20.01 22.66 -17.03
CA PHE A 64 -19.15 22.08 -16.00
C PHE A 64 -19.80 22.20 -14.62
N GLU A 65 -19.37 21.33 -13.72
CA GLU A 65 -19.73 21.38 -12.31
C GLU A 65 -18.48 21.49 -11.46
N CYS A 66 -18.54 22.32 -10.42
CA CYS A 66 -17.51 22.37 -9.39
C CYS A 66 -17.97 21.53 -8.20
N LEU A 67 -17.35 20.35 -8.04
CA LEU A 67 -17.66 19.42 -6.97
C LEU A 67 -16.63 19.54 -5.85
N LYS A 68 -17.07 19.50 -4.60
CA LYS A 68 -16.16 19.59 -3.45
C LYS A 68 -15.21 18.39 -3.43
N ILE A 69 -13.92 18.64 -3.20
CA ILE A 69 -12.90 17.60 -3.04
C ILE A 69 -13.23 16.75 -1.79
N ALA A 70 -13.15 15.43 -1.93
CA ALA A 70 -13.26 14.49 -0.83
C ALA A 70 -11.92 14.40 -0.08
N LYS A 71 -11.92 14.35 1.24
CA LYS A 71 -10.72 14.39 2.08
C LYS A 71 -10.08 13.01 2.27
N GLY A 72 -10.81 11.93 2.05
CA GLY A 72 -10.28 10.58 2.22
C GLY A 72 -11.31 9.46 2.05
N GLU A 73 -10.94 8.27 2.49
CA GLU A 73 -11.78 7.06 2.47
C GLU A 73 -13.11 7.29 3.19
N GLY A 74 -14.21 6.83 2.60
CA GLY A 74 -15.56 6.97 3.16
C GLY A 74 -16.19 8.36 3.01
N ASP A 75 -15.49 9.33 2.44
CA ASP A 75 -16.08 10.65 2.16
C ASP A 75 -17.04 10.58 0.96
N TRP A 76 -18.09 11.40 1.03
CA TRP A 76 -19.11 11.52 0.01
C TRP A 76 -18.56 11.97 -1.34
N CYS A 77 -18.89 11.23 -2.39
CA CYS A 77 -18.54 11.54 -3.77
C CYS A 77 -19.67 11.18 -4.76
N SER A 78 -19.64 11.78 -5.95
CA SER A 78 -20.42 11.34 -7.12
C SER A 78 -19.53 11.02 -8.32
N HIS A 79 -18.24 11.40 -8.27
CA HIS A 79 -17.25 11.18 -9.32
C HIS A 79 -15.89 10.83 -8.71
N ASP A 80 -15.15 9.93 -9.38
CA ASP A 80 -13.80 9.50 -8.97
C ASP A 80 -12.85 10.68 -8.73
N LEU A 81 -12.96 11.72 -9.55
CA LEU A 81 -12.09 12.91 -9.48
C LEU A 81 -12.12 13.59 -8.11
N GLN A 82 -13.23 13.49 -7.36
CA GLN A 82 -13.30 14.04 -5.99
C GLN A 82 -12.36 13.31 -5.03
N CYS A 83 -12.18 12.00 -5.22
CA CYS A 83 -11.32 11.14 -4.41
C CYS A 83 -9.86 11.21 -4.87
N GLU A 84 -9.63 11.27 -6.19
CA GLU A 84 -8.29 11.16 -6.80
C GLU A 84 -7.32 12.28 -6.38
N VAL A 85 -7.84 13.46 -6.00
CA VAL A 85 -7.01 14.60 -5.59
C VAL A 85 -6.23 14.32 -4.31
N HIS A 86 -6.84 13.67 -3.31
CA HIS A 86 -6.18 13.35 -2.04
C HIS A 86 -5.74 11.89 -1.93
N MET A 87 -6.50 10.98 -2.50
CA MET A 87 -6.24 9.54 -2.41
C MET A 87 -5.43 8.98 -3.59
N GLY A 88 -5.20 9.79 -4.62
CA GLY A 88 -4.48 9.41 -5.84
C GLY A 88 -5.35 8.66 -6.84
N ARG A 89 -4.83 8.45 -8.05
CA ARG A 89 -5.53 7.81 -9.20
C ARG A 89 -6.09 6.41 -8.94
N HIS A 90 -5.69 5.77 -7.85
CA HIS A 90 -6.10 4.43 -7.45
C HIS A 90 -7.33 4.44 -6.54
N SER A 91 -7.93 5.61 -6.26
CA SER A 91 -9.25 5.72 -5.67
C SER A 91 -10.36 5.72 -6.71
N GLU A 92 -11.57 5.34 -6.29
CA GLU A 92 -12.81 5.42 -7.05
C GLU A 92 -13.96 5.87 -6.15
N CYS A 93 -15.02 6.40 -6.77
CA CYS A 93 -16.27 6.69 -6.11
C CYS A 93 -17.24 5.51 -6.26
N VAL A 94 -17.50 4.78 -5.17
CA VAL A 94 -18.43 3.64 -5.19
C VAL A 94 -19.83 4.14 -4.91
N LEU A 95 -20.64 4.23 -5.96
CA LEU A 95 -22.02 4.72 -5.88
C LEU A 95 -22.93 3.75 -5.11
N PHE A 96 -23.79 4.30 -4.26
CA PHE A 96 -24.87 3.56 -3.64
C PHE A 96 -25.93 3.20 -4.67
N LYS A 97 -26.49 2.00 -4.56
CA LYS A 97 -27.57 1.56 -5.43
C LYS A 97 -28.74 2.55 -5.33
N ASP A 98 -29.26 2.97 -6.48
CA ASP A 98 -30.39 3.91 -6.61
C ASP A 98 -30.10 5.36 -6.18
N MET A 99 -28.83 5.75 -5.99
CA MET A 99 -28.42 7.13 -5.71
C MET A 99 -27.32 7.60 -6.66
N ASN A 100 -27.34 8.89 -7.03
CA ASN A 100 -26.21 9.55 -7.73
C ASN A 100 -25.13 10.01 -6.73
N GLN A 101 -24.91 9.22 -5.68
CA GLN A 101 -24.03 9.52 -4.57
C GLN A 101 -23.42 8.22 -4.06
N GLY A 102 -22.15 8.28 -3.68
CA GLY A 102 -21.35 7.18 -3.17
C GLY A 102 -20.31 7.65 -2.16
N GLU A 103 -19.40 6.74 -1.84
CA GLU A 103 -18.26 6.97 -0.96
C GLU A 103 -16.94 6.68 -1.68
N CYS A 104 -15.90 7.43 -1.32
CA CYS A 104 -14.56 7.23 -1.85
C CYS A 104 -13.92 5.96 -1.27
N HIS A 105 -13.43 5.10 -2.16
CA HIS A 105 -12.71 3.89 -1.79
C HIS A 105 -11.46 3.69 -2.64
N CYS A 106 -10.51 2.90 -2.14
CA CYS A 106 -9.47 2.35 -3.02
C CYS A 106 -10.06 1.34 -4.00
N LYS A 107 -9.62 1.42 -5.26
CA LYS A 107 -9.99 0.48 -6.32
C LYS A 107 -9.65 -0.95 -5.93
N GLN A 108 -10.30 -1.91 -6.56
CA GLN A 108 -9.97 -3.33 -6.38
C GLN A 108 -8.45 -3.58 -6.53
N ASN A 109 -7.89 -4.44 -5.66
CA ASN A 109 -6.45 -4.73 -5.55
C ASN A 109 -5.57 -3.53 -5.19
N HIS A 110 -6.14 -2.53 -4.52
CA HIS A 110 -5.42 -1.43 -3.91
C HIS A 110 -5.86 -1.30 -2.44
N HIS A 111 -5.04 -0.67 -1.63
CA HIS A 111 -5.31 -0.48 -0.21
C HIS A 111 -4.90 0.92 0.23
N ASN A 112 -5.52 1.39 1.31
CA ASN A 112 -5.28 2.72 1.83
C ASN A 112 -4.09 2.69 2.80
N VAL A 113 -3.05 3.47 2.49
CA VAL A 113 -1.93 3.73 3.38
C VAL A 113 -1.85 5.23 3.60
N ARG A 114 -2.14 5.67 4.83
CA ARG A 114 -2.03 7.09 5.24
C ARG A 114 -2.81 8.06 4.32
N GLY A 115 -3.97 7.63 3.84
CA GLY A 115 -4.86 8.42 3.00
C GLY A 115 -4.65 8.28 1.50
N LEU A 116 -3.64 7.54 1.06
CA LEU A 116 -3.36 7.29 -0.36
C LEU A 116 -3.63 5.83 -0.73
N CYS A 117 -4.17 5.60 -1.92
CA CYS A 117 -4.40 4.26 -2.44
C CYS A 117 -3.15 3.73 -3.15
N HIS A 118 -2.59 2.65 -2.62
CA HIS A 118 -1.43 1.95 -3.15
C HIS A 118 -1.84 0.60 -3.76
N PRO A 119 -1.16 0.12 -4.83
CA PRO A 119 -1.32 -1.25 -5.30
C PRO A 119 -1.09 -2.24 -4.16
N THR A 120 -1.89 -3.31 -4.10
CA THR A 120 -1.74 -4.36 -3.11
C THR A 120 -0.82 -5.45 -3.64
N SER A 121 0.38 -5.57 -3.06
CA SER A 121 1.34 -6.65 -3.30
C SER A 121 1.55 -7.46 -2.02
N HIS A 122 1.60 -8.79 -2.13
CA HIS A 122 1.90 -9.68 -1.00
C HIS A 122 3.39 -10.00 -0.92
N ILE A 123 3.83 -10.69 0.15
CA ILE A 123 5.24 -11.03 0.32
C ILE A 123 5.71 -11.91 -0.85
N GLY A 124 6.87 -11.60 -1.39
CA GLY A 124 7.41 -12.23 -2.60
C GLY A 124 6.85 -11.68 -3.93
N ASP A 125 5.81 -10.84 -3.92
CA ASP A 125 5.33 -10.18 -5.13
C ASP A 125 6.16 -8.93 -5.45
N SER A 126 6.05 -8.44 -6.69
CA SER A 126 6.74 -7.23 -7.13
C SER A 126 6.17 -5.97 -6.49
N CYS A 127 7.04 -5.01 -6.20
CA CYS A 127 6.67 -3.71 -5.61
C CYS A 127 7.53 -2.59 -6.16
N LYS A 128 7.05 -1.35 -6.04
CA LYS A 128 7.82 -0.14 -6.34
C LYS A 128 8.23 0.59 -5.07
N VAL A 129 7.34 0.64 -4.09
CA VAL A 129 7.57 1.24 -2.77
C VAL A 129 7.06 0.33 -1.67
N SER A 130 7.55 0.51 -0.44
CA SER A 130 7.12 -0.32 0.69
C SER A 130 5.63 -0.20 1.02
N ASP A 131 5.01 0.95 0.72
CA ASP A 131 3.56 1.15 0.88
C ASP A 131 2.73 0.29 -0.12
N ASP A 132 3.35 -0.31 -1.14
CA ASP A 132 2.65 -1.30 -1.99
C ASP A 132 2.54 -2.67 -1.28
N CYS A 133 3.40 -2.94 -0.29
CA CYS A 133 3.47 -4.22 0.39
C CYS A 133 2.43 -4.32 1.49
N TYR A 134 1.32 -4.99 1.18
CA TYR A 134 0.17 -5.10 2.06
C TYR A 134 0.27 -6.29 3.01
N LEU A 135 0.22 -5.99 4.31
CA LEU A 135 -0.02 -6.95 5.38
C LEU A 135 -1.39 -6.67 5.99
N LYS A 136 -2.10 -7.73 6.38
CA LYS A 136 -3.39 -7.60 7.08
C LYS A 136 -3.22 -6.98 8.47
N ARG A 137 -2.06 -7.21 9.09
CA ARG A 137 -1.69 -6.68 10.41
C ARG A 137 -1.03 -5.32 10.26
N ILE A 138 -1.41 -4.38 11.13
CA ILE A 138 -0.93 -2.99 11.10
C ILE A 138 0.34 -2.75 11.95
N ASP A 139 0.68 -3.69 12.83
CA ASP A 139 1.79 -3.57 13.79
C ASP A 139 3.14 -4.05 13.23
N ILE A 140 3.11 -4.72 12.08
CA ILE A 140 4.29 -5.19 11.34
C ILE A 140 4.26 -4.55 9.96
N VAL A 141 5.42 -4.07 9.50
CA VAL A 141 5.57 -3.42 8.19
C VAL A 141 6.43 -4.31 7.29
N ALA A 142 5.94 -4.59 6.08
CA ALA A 142 6.73 -5.21 5.02
C ALA A 142 7.51 -4.14 4.24
N TYR A 143 8.64 -4.52 3.68
CA TYR A 143 9.51 -3.61 2.93
C TYR A 143 9.59 -4.01 1.47
N CYS A 144 9.62 -3.01 0.59
CA CYS A 144 10.00 -3.24 -0.79
C CYS A 144 11.52 -3.22 -0.92
N GLN A 145 12.13 -4.39 -1.05
CA GLN A 145 13.57 -4.55 -1.20
C GLN A 145 13.89 -5.30 -2.48
N ALA A 146 14.79 -4.74 -3.29
CA ALA A 146 15.12 -5.29 -4.61
C ALA A 146 13.88 -5.56 -5.48
N SER A 147 12.91 -4.64 -5.45
CA SER A 147 11.63 -4.70 -6.18
C SER A 147 10.71 -5.86 -5.78
N VAL A 148 10.91 -6.45 -4.60
CA VAL A 148 10.08 -7.53 -4.06
C VAL A 148 9.68 -7.20 -2.62
N CYS A 149 8.43 -7.49 -2.26
CA CYS A 149 7.97 -7.34 -0.88
C CYS A 149 8.61 -8.41 0.02
N ILE A 150 9.22 -7.99 1.12
CA ILE A 150 9.88 -8.87 2.09
C ILE A 150 9.42 -8.56 3.52
N CYS A 151 9.54 -9.55 4.39
CA CYS A 151 9.33 -9.36 5.82
C CYS A 151 10.49 -8.60 6.48
N PRO A 152 10.21 -7.89 7.59
CA PRO A 152 11.25 -7.25 8.38
C PRO A 152 12.21 -8.29 9.02
N PRO A 153 13.42 -7.88 9.44
CA PRO A 153 14.33 -8.77 10.15
C PRO A 153 13.69 -9.43 11.38
N GLY A 154 13.94 -10.72 11.58
CA GLY A 154 13.32 -11.50 12.66
C GLY A 154 11.97 -12.10 12.30
N PHE A 155 11.48 -11.88 11.08
CA PHE A 155 10.23 -12.44 10.57
C PHE A 155 10.43 -13.17 9.24
N HIS A 156 9.50 -14.04 8.90
CA HIS A 156 9.42 -14.78 7.64
C HIS A 156 7.97 -14.76 7.12
N PRO A 157 7.74 -14.99 5.81
CA PRO A 157 6.40 -15.00 5.26
C PRO A 157 5.57 -16.19 5.75
N SER A 158 4.28 -15.97 5.99
CA SER A 158 3.29 -17.04 6.06
C SER A 158 3.22 -17.80 4.72
N ILE A 159 2.69 -19.03 4.75
CA ILE A 159 2.51 -19.87 3.55
C ILE A 159 1.68 -19.15 2.47
N ASP A 160 0.63 -18.44 2.87
CA ASP A 160 -0.21 -17.67 1.95
C ASP A 160 0.37 -16.30 1.56
N ARG A 161 1.55 -15.97 2.11
CA ARG A 161 2.33 -14.74 1.87
C ARG A 161 1.66 -13.44 2.30
N LYS A 162 0.60 -13.52 3.11
CA LYS A 162 -0.18 -12.34 3.56
C LYS A 162 0.23 -11.79 4.92
N GLU A 163 1.05 -12.53 5.64
CA GLU A 163 1.53 -12.17 6.97
C GLU A 163 3.04 -12.37 7.08
N CYS A 164 3.65 -11.61 8.00
CA CYS A 164 5.01 -11.84 8.44
C CYS A 164 4.94 -12.43 9.84
N LEU A 165 5.37 -13.68 9.96
CA LEU A 165 5.39 -14.46 11.19
C LEU A 165 6.75 -14.33 11.85
N GLU A 166 6.77 -14.26 13.18
CA GLU A 166 8.02 -14.21 13.92
C GLU A 166 8.83 -15.48 13.71
N ASN A 167 10.13 -15.32 13.51
CA ASN A 167 11.06 -16.44 13.48
C ASN A 167 11.09 -17.13 14.84
N LYS A 168 10.97 -18.45 14.84
CA LYS A 168 11.01 -19.28 16.04
C LYS A 168 12.34 -19.99 16.13
N GLY A 169 12.92 -19.92 17.32
CA GLY A 169 14.15 -20.62 17.66
C GLY A 169 13.88 -22.07 18.06
N LEU A 170 14.95 -22.79 18.36
CA LEU A 170 14.87 -24.11 18.98
C LEU A 170 13.97 -24.09 20.23
N HIS A 171 13.10 -25.09 20.36
CA HIS A 171 12.03 -25.20 21.36
C HIS A 171 10.93 -24.11 21.30
N GLY A 172 10.98 -23.20 20.33
CA GLY A 172 9.91 -22.23 20.08
C GLY A 172 8.66 -22.92 19.52
N PRO A 173 7.46 -22.40 19.80
CA PRO A 173 6.23 -22.93 19.22
C PRO A 173 6.22 -22.70 17.72
N CYS A 174 5.78 -23.68 16.94
CA CYS A 174 5.67 -23.63 15.49
C CYS A 174 4.39 -24.31 15.02
N GLN A 175 3.92 -23.89 13.85
CA GLN A 175 2.86 -24.53 13.10
C GLN A 175 3.46 -25.34 11.94
N ASP A 176 4.47 -24.78 11.27
CA ASP A 176 5.10 -25.38 10.09
C ASP A 176 6.63 -25.21 10.15
N ASP A 177 7.37 -26.01 9.36
CA ASP A 177 8.85 -25.98 9.32
C ASP A 177 9.41 -24.57 9.02
N GLU A 178 8.68 -23.77 8.25
CA GLU A 178 9.07 -22.41 7.91
C GLU A 178 9.15 -21.50 9.13
N ASP A 179 8.45 -21.80 10.23
CA ASP A 179 8.57 -21.04 11.48
C ASP A 179 9.95 -21.19 12.12
N CYS A 180 10.56 -22.35 11.94
CA CYS A 180 11.80 -22.76 12.59
C CYS A 180 13.02 -22.24 11.83
N LYS A 181 13.39 -20.98 12.09
CA LYS A 181 14.53 -20.32 11.41
C LYS A 181 15.87 -20.50 12.12
N PHE A 182 15.92 -21.25 13.22
CA PHE A 182 17.20 -21.67 13.81
C PHE A 182 17.87 -22.74 12.92
N PRO A 183 19.21 -22.74 12.78
CA PRO A 183 19.90 -23.71 11.94
C PRO A 183 19.55 -25.16 12.30
N ASN A 184 19.30 -25.97 11.28
CA ASN A 184 19.02 -27.40 11.39
C ASN A 184 17.83 -27.74 12.28
N THR A 185 16.83 -26.84 12.32
CA THR A 185 15.56 -27.09 13.01
C THR A 185 14.40 -27.39 12.05
N MET A 186 13.39 -28.09 12.54
CA MET A 186 12.14 -28.39 11.87
C MET A 186 10.98 -28.35 12.87
N CYS A 187 9.77 -28.16 12.39
CA CYS A 187 8.57 -28.23 13.19
C CYS A 187 8.09 -29.67 13.32
N GLN A 188 8.16 -30.22 14.53
CA GLN A 188 7.58 -31.54 14.79
C GLN A 188 6.09 -31.40 15.07
N GLY A 189 5.29 -32.44 14.76
CA GLY A 189 3.84 -32.47 14.98
C GLY A 189 3.36 -32.24 16.44
N LEU A 190 4.26 -32.06 17.40
CA LEU A 190 3.97 -31.55 18.75
C LEU A 190 3.85 -30.02 18.82
N GLY A 191 4.14 -29.31 17.73
CA GLY A 191 4.03 -27.85 17.61
C GLY A 191 5.22 -27.07 18.14
N TYR A 192 6.43 -27.65 18.14
CA TYR A 192 7.66 -26.99 18.57
C TYR A 192 8.84 -27.29 17.65
N CYS A 193 9.72 -26.29 17.50
CA CYS A 193 10.94 -26.42 16.72
C CYS A 193 11.93 -27.35 17.43
N ILE A 194 12.36 -28.40 16.73
CA ILE A 194 13.34 -29.39 17.20
C ILE A 194 14.46 -29.54 16.17
N CYS A 195 15.51 -30.31 16.50
CA CYS A 195 16.54 -30.65 15.53
C CYS A 195 16.01 -31.58 14.42
N GLN A 196 16.51 -31.36 13.20
CA GLN A 196 16.26 -32.23 12.06
C GLN A 196 16.86 -33.64 12.27
N GLU A 197 16.47 -34.62 11.45
CA GLU A 197 16.77 -36.05 11.64
C GLU A 197 18.27 -36.37 11.81
N ASP A 198 19.16 -35.64 11.10
CA ASP A 198 20.62 -35.81 11.14
C ASP A 198 21.35 -34.92 12.17
N TYR A 199 20.59 -34.26 13.04
CA TYR A 199 21.14 -33.33 14.04
C TYR A 199 20.71 -33.71 15.45
N GLU A 200 21.51 -33.29 16.42
CA GLU A 200 21.29 -33.50 17.85
C GLU A 200 21.48 -32.20 18.61
N LEU A 201 20.85 -32.08 19.77
CA LEU A 201 21.12 -30.97 20.66
C LEU A 201 22.59 -30.99 21.10
N ASN A 202 23.25 -29.84 21.02
CA ASN A 202 24.56 -29.67 21.63
C ASN A 202 24.49 -29.80 23.18
N ALA A 203 25.63 -29.85 23.85
CA ALA A 203 25.70 -30.04 25.31
C ALA A 203 24.87 -29.00 26.09
N ASP A 204 24.83 -27.75 25.60
CA ASP A 204 24.10 -26.65 26.20
C ASP A 204 22.62 -26.59 25.80
N ARG A 205 22.17 -27.51 24.94
CA ARG A 205 20.80 -27.61 24.40
C ARG A 205 20.31 -26.31 23.73
N SER A 206 21.24 -25.55 23.17
CA SER A 206 21.04 -24.25 22.54
C SER A 206 21.13 -24.29 21.01
N ALA A 207 21.68 -25.37 20.43
CA ALA A 207 21.88 -25.53 19.00
C ALA A 207 21.74 -26.98 18.56
N CYS A 208 21.51 -27.18 17.26
CA CYS A 208 21.45 -28.48 16.61
C CYS A 208 22.74 -28.73 15.82
N GLU A 209 23.55 -29.67 16.28
CA GLU A 209 24.83 -30.06 15.70
C GLU A 209 24.72 -31.41 15.00
N ALA A 210 25.51 -31.62 13.95
CA ALA A 210 25.42 -32.86 13.16
C ALA A 210 25.76 -34.07 14.05
N ARG A 211 24.99 -35.15 13.91
CA ARG A 211 25.25 -36.40 14.65
C ARG A 211 26.69 -36.85 14.44
N ALA A 212 27.38 -37.19 15.51
CA ALA A 212 28.69 -37.83 15.41
C ALA A 212 28.48 -39.22 14.79
N ARG A 213 28.80 -39.37 13.49
CA ARG A 213 28.87 -40.68 12.87
C ARG A 213 30.04 -41.41 13.51
N ILE A 214 29.78 -42.25 14.49
CA ILE A 214 30.78 -43.18 15.03
C ILE A 214 31.16 -44.10 13.86
N PRO A 215 32.41 -44.05 13.36
CA PRO A 215 32.84 -45.01 12.35
C PRO A 215 32.72 -46.40 12.95
N ILE A 216 32.13 -47.34 12.19
CA ILE A 216 31.96 -48.74 12.61
C ILE A 216 33.31 -49.38 13.03
N THR A 217 34.44 -48.79 12.62
CA THR A 217 35.80 -49.19 13.01
C THR A 217 36.17 -48.94 14.48
N GLN A 218 35.32 -48.31 15.29
CA GLN A 218 35.56 -48.02 16.72
C GLN A 218 34.68 -48.85 17.67
N LEU A 219 33.79 -49.70 17.14
CA LEU A 219 33.04 -50.69 17.93
C LEU A 219 33.85 -52.00 17.98
N GLY A 220 34.95 -51.97 18.74
CA GLY A 220 35.80 -53.13 19.03
C GLY A 220 35.69 -53.57 20.48
#